data_AF-T1AUD3-F1
#
_entry.id   AF-T1AUD3-F1
#
_cell.length_a   1.000
_cell.length_b   1.000
_cell.length_c   1.000
_cell.angle_alpha   90.00
_cell.angle_beta   90.00
_cell.angle_gamma   90.00
#
_symmetry.space_group_name_H-M   'P 1'
#
loop_
_entity.id
_entity.type
_entity.pdbx_description
1 polymer ?
#
loop_
_entity_poly.entity_id
_entity_poly.type
_entity_poly.pdbx_seq_one_letter_code
_entity_poly.pdbx_strand_id
1 'polypeptide(L)'
;ERAAELAAGLARIVALEALEGARCVQAGRRGFTLSMMPFDIAPRFQSMLSARACAWIFTSATLSFGADFSHFTARLGLGDCGTLKIDSPFDFARQSRLYLPRDLPAPSAAAHLSAVMALARTLIEAAGGGAFVLFTSHRALGQAAEWWRSTGALSHVRLL
;
A
#
# COMPACT_ATOMS: atom_id res chain seq x y z
N GLU A 1 -29.84 21.17 10.22
CA GLU A 1 -28.90 20.89 9.12
C GLU A 1 -28.12 19.59 9.36
N ARG A 2 -27.19 19.54 10.33
CA ARG A 2 -26.35 18.35 10.59
C ARG A 2 -27.10 17.04 10.86
N ALA A 3 -28.23 17.07 11.59
CA ALA A 3 -29.04 15.88 11.81
C ALA A 3 -29.66 15.33 10.52
N ALA A 4 -30.04 16.21 9.58
CA ALA A 4 -30.59 15.81 8.29
C ALA A 4 -29.51 15.21 7.38
N GLU A 5 -28.30 15.78 7.37
CA GLU A 5 -27.15 15.21 6.66
C GLU A 5 -26.79 13.82 7.17
N LEU A 6 -26.78 13.63 8.50
CA LEU A 6 -26.51 12.34 9.13
C LEU A 6 -27.62 11.32 8.80
N ALA A 7 -28.89 11.73 8.83
CA ALA A 7 -30.01 10.87 8.44
C ALA A 7 -29.92 10.44 6.97
N ALA A 8 -29.60 11.37 6.06
CA ALA A 8 -29.39 11.05 4.65
C ALA A 8 -28.17 10.14 4.42
N GLY A 9 -27.09 10.33 5.18
CA GLY A 9 -25.93 9.45 5.18
C GLY A 9 -26.27 8.04 5.64
N LEU A 10 -27.03 7.91 6.73
CA LEU A 10 -27.48 6.62 7.27
C LEU A 10 -28.40 5.89 6.27
N ALA A 11 -29.35 6.59 5.65
CA ALA A 11 -30.25 6.01 4.66
C ALA A 11 -29.47 5.37 3.51
N ARG A 12 -28.42 6.04 3.00
CA ARG A 12 -27.53 5.47 1.96
C ARG A 12 -26.78 4.24 2.43
N ILE A 13 -26.28 4.22 3.66
CA ILE A 13 -25.55 3.08 4.22
C ILE A 13 -26.48 1.87 4.39
N VAL A 14 -27.74 2.09 4.74
CA VAL A 14 -28.74 1.03 4.94
C VAL A 14 -29.26 0.49 3.61
N ALA A 15 -29.48 1.35 2.62
CA ALA A 15 -30.15 1.03 1.35
C ALA A 15 -29.34 0.19 0.36
N LEU A 16 -28.02 0.08 0.53
CA LEU A 16 -27.19 -0.76 -0.34
C LEU A 16 -27.57 -2.24 -0.18
N GLU A 17 -27.27 -3.07 -1.16
CA GLU A 17 -27.31 -4.52 -1.02
C GLU A 17 -26.00 -5.04 -0.41
N ALA A 18 -25.99 -6.28 0.09
CA ALA A 18 -24.82 -6.86 0.75
C ALA A 18 -23.59 -7.00 -0.18
N LEU A 19 -23.82 -7.01 -1.50
CA LEU A 19 -22.78 -7.20 -2.52
C LEU A 19 -22.17 -5.89 -3.04
N GLU A 20 -22.64 -4.73 -2.58
CA GLU A 20 -22.21 -3.43 -3.14
C GLU A 20 -21.08 -2.77 -2.35
N GLY A 21 -20.77 -3.25 -1.14
CA GLY A 21 -19.67 -2.73 -0.34
C GLY A 21 -19.60 -3.22 1.09
N ALA A 22 -18.45 -3.00 1.73
CA ALA A 22 -18.25 -3.27 3.15
C ALA A 22 -18.83 -2.13 4.00
N ARG A 23 -19.58 -2.51 5.04
CA ARG A 23 -20.08 -1.58 6.06
C ARG A 23 -19.28 -1.78 7.34
N CYS A 24 -18.79 -0.68 7.90
CA CYS A 24 -17.99 -0.71 9.12
C CYS A 24 -18.61 0.20 10.16
N VAL A 25 -18.64 -0.29 11.40
CA VAL A 25 -18.94 0.51 12.59
C VAL A 25 -17.67 0.65 13.40
N GLN A 26 -17.29 1.88 13.71
CA GLN A 26 -16.20 2.19 14.61
C GLN A 26 -16.78 2.90 15.84
N ALA A 27 -16.83 2.20 16.96
CA ALA A 27 -17.24 2.76 18.24
C ALA A 27 -16.07 3.48 18.92
N GLY A 28 -16.28 4.72 19.35
CA GLY A 28 -15.36 5.50 20.15
C GLY A 28 -15.95 5.84 21.52
N ARG A 29 -15.19 6.53 22.36
CA ARG A 29 -15.60 6.84 23.75
C ARG A 29 -16.82 7.77 23.87
N ARG A 30 -17.19 8.51 22.82
CA ARG A 30 -18.27 9.52 22.82
C ARG A 30 -19.28 9.35 21.68
N GLY A 31 -19.28 8.19 21.01
CA GLY A 31 -20.16 7.95 19.87
C GLY A 31 -19.61 6.89 18.94
N PHE A 32 -20.12 6.86 17.71
CA PHE A 32 -19.71 5.90 16.70
C PHE A 32 -19.64 6.56 15.32
N THR A 33 -18.83 5.98 14.44
CA THR A 33 -18.79 6.30 13.01
C THR A 33 -19.31 5.12 12.23
N LEU A 34 -20.20 5.39 11.28
CA LEU A 34 -20.61 4.43 10.26
C LEU A 34 -19.92 4.78 8.96
N SER A 35 -19.24 3.82 8.37
CA SER A 35 -18.54 3.97 7.10
C SER A 35 -19.01 2.91 6.12
N MET A 36 -19.02 3.26 4.84
CA MET A 36 -19.27 2.35 3.74
C MET A 36 -18.15 2.47 2.73
N MET A 37 -17.60 1.33 2.34
CA MET A 37 -16.53 1.20 1.36
C MET A 37 -17.05 0.37 0.19
N PRO A 38 -17.34 0.99 -0.97
CA PRO A 38 -17.83 0.23 -2.11
C PRO A 38 -16.73 -0.72 -2.61
N PHE A 39 -17.13 -1.91 -3.07
CA PHE A 39 -16.17 -2.86 -3.65
C PHE A 39 -15.69 -2.42 -5.04
N ASP A 40 -16.55 -1.70 -5.76
CA ASP A 40 -16.25 -1.13 -7.05
C ASP A 40 -16.38 0.40 -7.01
N ILE A 41 -15.33 1.10 -7.45
CA ILE A 41 -15.29 2.56 -7.54
C ILE A 41 -15.49 3.07 -8.96
N ALA A 42 -15.47 2.19 -9.97
CA ALA A 42 -15.50 2.55 -11.38
C ALA A 42 -16.67 3.48 -11.75
N PRO A 43 -17.94 3.21 -11.37
CA PRO A 43 -19.05 4.08 -11.76
C PRO A 43 -18.92 5.50 -11.21
N ARG A 44 -18.46 5.62 -9.96
CA ARG A 44 -18.24 6.91 -9.31
C ARG A 44 -17.09 7.67 -9.97
N PHE A 45 -16.02 6.96 -10.32
CA PHE A 45 -14.87 7.56 -10.97
C PHE A 45 -15.21 8.02 -12.40
N GLN A 46 -15.91 7.20 -13.18
CA GLN A 46 -16.41 7.57 -14.51
C GLN A 46 -17.29 8.82 -14.49
N SER A 47 -18.20 8.92 -13.51
CA SER A 47 -19.05 10.10 -13.34
C SER A 47 -18.25 11.38 -13.06
N MET A 48 -17.12 11.26 -12.37
CA MET A 48 -16.21 12.38 -12.13
C MET A 48 -15.46 12.79 -13.40
N LEU A 49 -15.02 11.82 -14.20
CA LEU A 49 -14.35 12.09 -15.47
C LEU A 49 -15.29 12.77 -16.47
N SER A 50 -16.53 12.29 -16.59
CA SER A 50 -17.52 12.81 -17.53
C SER A 50 -18.08 14.17 -17.14
N ALA A 51 -18.02 14.55 -15.85
CA ALA A 51 -18.44 15.86 -15.37
C ALA A 51 -17.60 17.02 -15.93
N ARG A 52 -16.43 16.75 -16.52
CA ARG A 52 -15.55 17.76 -17.11
C ARG A 52 -15.14 17.37 -18.52
N ALA A 53 -15.43 18.22 -19.49
CA ALA A 53 -14.97 18.06 -20.86
C ALA A 53 -13.48 18.45 -20.98
N CYS A 54 -12.59 17.55 -20.55
CA CYS A 54 -11.13 17.74 -20.65
C CYS A 54 -10.41 16.40 -20.90
N ALA A 55 -9.17 16.48 -21.36
CA ALA A 55 -8.29 15.33 -21.43
C ALA A 55 -7.75 14.97 -20.04
N TRP A 56 -7.78 13.68 -19.70
CA TRP A 56 -7.23 13.15 -18.46
C TRP A 56 -5.97 12.33 -18.77
N ILE A 57 -4.84 12.68 -18.16
CA ILE A 57 -3.57 11.98 -18.34
C ILE A 57 -3.17 11.38 -16.99
N PHE A 58 -3.06 10.05 -16.96
CA PHE A 58 -2.58 9.29 -15.80
C PHE A 58 -1.14 8.90 -16.04
N THR A 59 -0.25 9.31 -15.14
CA THR A 59 1.18 9.00 -15.21
C THR A 59 1.69 8.52 -13.86
N SER A 60 2.38 7.39 -13.85
CA SER A 60 3.11 6.86 -12.70
C SER A 60 4.03 5.73 -13.15
N ALA A 61 5.08 5.48 -12.38
CA ALA A 61 6.04 4.41 -12.62
C ALA A 61 5.45 2.99 -12.38
N THR A 62 4.26 2.88 -11.79
CA THR A 62 3.67 1.61 -11.33
C THR A 62 2.25 1.36 -11.83
N LEU A 63 1.80 2.05 -12.88
CA LEU A 63 0.43 1.85 -13.43
C LEU A 63 0.26 0.50 -14.13
N SER A 64 1.33 -0.03 -14.72
CA SER A 64 1.32 -1.26 -15.48
C SER A 64 2.11 -2.37 -14.81
N PHE A 65 1.71 -3.60 -15.11
CA PHE A 65 2.53 -4.77 -14.89
C PHE A 65 3.10 -5.22 -16.23
N GLY A 66 4.41 -5.01 -16.43
CA GLY A 66 5.00 -5.16 -17.77
C GLY A 66 4.42 -4.15 -18.74
N ALA A 67 3.73 -4.61 -19.78
CA ALA A 67 3.04 -3.76 -20.75
C ALA A 67 1.51 -3.72 -20.54
N ASP A 68 1.00 -4.39 -19.51
CA ASP A 68 -0.44 -4.51 -19.26
C ASP A 68 -0.92 -3.43 -18.27
N PHE A 69 -1.90 -2.64 -18.71
CA PHE A 69 -2.57 -1.60 -17.92
C PHE A 69 -3.99 -2.01 -17.47
N SER A 70 -4.44 -3.22 -17.83
CA SER A 70 -5.81 -3.71 -17.59
C SER A 70 -6.23 -3.62 -16.13
N HIS A 71 -5.31 -3.94 -15.19
CA HIS A 71 -5.59 -3.86 -13.77
C HIS A 71 -5.92 -2.44 -13.31
N PHE A 72 -5.25 -1.42 -13.85
CA PHE A 72 -5.52 -0.03 -13.54
C PHE A 72 -6.79 0.47 -14.24
N THR A 73 -6.92 0.20 -15.54
CA THR A 73 -8.05 0.71 -16.34
C THR A 73 -9.37 0.08 -15.91
N ALA A 74 -9.42 -1.24 -15.70
CA ALA A 74 -10.62 -1.93 -15.25
C ALA A 74 -11.07 -1.44 -13.86
N ARG A 75 -10.13 -1.28 -12.92
CA ARG A 75 -10.44 -0.85 -11.55
C ARG A 75 -11.02 0.56 -11.47
N LEU A 76 -10.68 1.41 -12.43
CA LEU A 76 -11.20 2.78 -12.54
C LEU A 76 -12.37 2.90 -13.53
N GLY A 77 -12.73 1.83 -14.23
CA GLY A 77 -13.73 1.88 -15.30
C GLY A 77 -13.29 2.73 -16.49
N LEU A 78 -11.99 2.84 -16.76
CA LEU A 78 -11.51 3.51 -17.96
C LEU A 78 -11.84 2.61 -19.16
N GLY A 79 -12.61 3.15 -20.11
CA GLY A 79 -12.88 2.48 -21.39
C GLY A 79 -11.64 2.44 -22.29
N ASP A 80 -11.86 2.41 -23.60
CA ASP A 80 -10.77 2.46 -24.59
C ASP A 80 -9.95 3.75 -24.40
N CYS A 81 -8.78 3.61 -23.76
CA CYS A 81 -7.85 4.68 -23.49
C CYS A 81 -6.49 4.35 -24.07
N GLY A 82 -5.79 5.37 -24.55
CA GLY A 82 -4.41 5.21 -25.02
C GLY A 82 -3.50 4.83 -23.86
N THR A 83 -2.70 3.80 -24.02
CA THR A 83 -1.69 3.36 -23.04
C THR A 83 -0.30 3.54 -23.62
N LEU A 84 0.64 3.96 -22.77
CA LEU A 84 2.04 4.13 -23.16
C LEU A 84 2.92 3.67 -21.99
N LYS A 85 3.77 2.68 -22.27
CA LYS A 85 4.84 2.28 -21.36
C LYS A 85 6.15 2.89 -21.85
N ILE A 86 6.86 3.58 -20.98
CA ILE A 86 8.20 4.07 -21.23
C ILE A 86 9.15 3.19 -20.41
N ASP A 87 10.14 2.61 -21.07
CA ASP A 87 11.11 1.75 -20.40
C ASP A 87 12.03 2.54 -19.47
N SER A 88 12.48 1.88 -18.39
CA SER A 88 13.40 2.48 -17.43
C SER A 88 14.73 2.80 -18.09
N PRO A 89 15.33 3.98 -17.84
CA PRO A 89 16.67 4.30 -18.32
C PRO A 89 17.80 3.63 -17.52
N PHE A 90 17.49 2.89 -16.44
CA PHE A 90 18.48 2.28 -15.55
C PHE A 90 18.90 0.87 -15.98
N ASP A 91 20.20 0.57 -15.85
CA ASP A 91 20.76 -0.76 -16.11
C ASP A 91 20.72 -1.61 -14.83
N PHE A 92 19.55 -2.19 -14.55
CA PHE A 92 19.36 -3.01 -13.35
C PHE A 92 20.27 -4.24 -13.30
N ALA A 93 20.68 -4.80 -14.45
CA ALA A 93 21.55 -5.97 -14.49
C ALA A 93 22.94 -5.66 -13.91
N ARG A 94 23.46 -4.45 -14.17
CA ARG A 94 24.75 -4.00 -13.64
C ARG A 94 24.65 -3.23 -12.34
N GLN A 95 23.56 -2.50 -12.12
CA GLN A 95 23.38 -1.55 -11.01
C GLN A 95 22.59 -2.12 -9.83
N SER A 96 22.08 -3.36 -9.90
CA SER A 96 21.31 -3.96 -8.80
C SER A 96 21.66 -5.43 -8.57
N ARG A 97 21.30 -5.93 -7.39
CA ARG A 97 21.36 -7.35 -7.03
C ARG A 97 20.06 -7.71 -6.31
N LEU A 98 19.44 -8.81 -6.73
CA LEU A 98 18.28 -9.38 -6.04
C LEU A 98 18.74 -10.59 -5.24
N TYR A 99 18.44 -10.59 -3.94
CA TYR A 99 18.76 -11.69 -3.06
C TYR A 99 17.49 -12.20 -2.38
N LEU A 100 17.24 -13.51 -2.53
CA LEU A 100 16.15 -14.21 -1.87
C LEU A 100 16.75 -15.22 -0.88
N PRO A 101 16.69 -14.97 0.44
CA PRO A 101 17.21 -15.90 1.44
C PRO A 101 16.38 -17.18 1.48
N ARG A 102 17.05 -18.33 1.61
CA ARG A 102 16.41 -19.66 1.58
C ARG A 102 15.97 -20.17 2.95
N ASP A 103 16.70 -19.81 4.00
CA ASP A 103 16.58 -20.44 5.33
C ASP A 103 15.95 -19.53 6.39
N LEU A 104 15.02 -18.66 5.99
CA LEU A 104 14.27 -17.84 6.95
C LEU A 104 13.09 -18.62 7.54
N PRO A 105 12.79 -18.44 8.86
CA PRO A 105 11.57 -18.96 9.44
C PRO A 105 10.33 -18.43 8.71
N ALA A 106 9.21 -19.16 8.79
CA ALA A 106 7.94 -18.68 8.24
C ALA A 106 7.52 -17.34 8.87
N PRO A 107 6.84 -16.43 8.14
CA PRO A 107 6.45 -15.11 8.67
C PRO A 107 5.62 -15.13 9.97
N SER A 108 4.89 -16.22 10.23
CA SER A 108 4.11 -16.42 11.45
C SER A 108 4.94 -16.89 12.65
N ALA A 109 6.17 -17.35 12.44
CA ALA A 109 7.03 -17.84 13.49
C ALA A 109 7.59 -16.70 14.35
N ALA A 110 7.63 -16.90 15.67
CA ALA A 110 8.16 -15.90 16.61
C ALA A 110 9.61 -15.49 16.30
N ALA A 111 10.42 -16.41 15.76
CA ALA A 111 11.81 -16.18 15.39
C ALA A 111 12.01 -15.48 14.03
N HIS A 112 10.94 -15.26 13.25
CA HIS A 112 11.06 -14.69 11.90
C HIS A 112 11.69 -13.30 11.91
N LEU A 113 11.18 -12.43 12.79
CA LEU A 113 11.67 -11.06 12.87
C LEU A 113 13.17 -11.03 13.22
N SER A 114 13.58 -11.68 14.30
CA SER A 114 14.99 -11.69 14.70
C SER A 114 15.91 -12.28 13.63
N ALA A 115 15.48 -13.32 12.91
CA ALA A 115 16.23 -13.89 11.79
C ALA A 115 16.37 -12.92 10.60
N VAL A 116 15.28 -12.25 10.20
CA VAL A 116 15.29 -11.21 9.15
C VAL A 116 16.21 -10.06 9.55
N MET A 117 16.13 -9.63 10.81
CA MET A 117 16.90 -8.50 11.32
C MET A 117 18.40 -8.80 11.40
N ALA A 118 18.77 -10.02 11.78
CA ALA A 118 20.15 -10.49 11.75
C ALA A 118 20.70 -10.52 10.32
N LEU A 119 19.94 -11.06 9.37
CA LEU A 119 20.32 -11.08 7.96
C LEU A 119 20.44 -9.66 7.38
N ALA A 120 19.46 -8.79 7.68
CA ALA A 120 19.48 -7.40 7.26
C ALA A 120 20.73 -6.69 7.78
N ARG A 121 21.11 -6.88 9.06
CA ARG A 121 22.35 -6.33 9.61
C ARG A 121 23.56 -6.73 8.77
N THR A 122 23.73 -8.02 8.48
CA THR A 122 24.85 -8.51 7.66
C THR A 122 24.88 -7.88 6.28
N LEU A 123 23.73 -7.76 5.62
CA LEU A 123 23.65 -7.15 4.28
C LEU A 123 23.95 -5.66 4.30
N ILE A 124 23.46 -4.94 5.32
CA ILE A 124 23.69 -3.50 5.48
C ILE A 124 25.17 -3.21 5.74
N GLU A 125 25.81 -4.01 6.59
CA GLU A 125 27.25 -3.93 6.84
C GLU A 125 28.06 -4.20 5.57
N ALA A 126 27.72 -5.26 4.83
CA ALA A 126 28.37 -5.60 3.56
C ALA A 126 28.19 -4.51 2.48
N ALA A 127 27.07 -3.79 2.51
CA ALA A 127 26.79 -2.67 1.60
C ALA A 127 27.47 -1.36 2.02
N GLY A 128 28.08 -1.28 3.22
CA GLY A 128 28.67 -0.06 3.74
C GLY A 128 27.67 0.94 4.33
N GLY A 129 26.46 0.49 4.69
CA GLY A 129 25.39 1.33 5.23
C GLY A 129 24.38 1.80 4.18
N GLY A 130 23.66 2.91 4.48
CA GLY A 130 22.73 3.52 3.53
C GLY A 130 21.54 2.65 3.14
N ALA A 131 20.87 2.05 4.12
CA ALA A 131 19.78 1.10 3.89
C ALA A 131 18.41 1.64 4.28
N PHE A 132 17.41 1.25 3.49
CA PHE A 132 16.00 1.49 3.78
C PHE A 132 15.29 0.14 3.88
N VAL A 133 14.71 -0.15 5.04
CA VAL A 133 14.06 -1.43 5.33
C VAL A 133 12.55 -1.23 5.42
N LEU A 134 11.81 -1.94 4.57
CA LEU A 134 10.36 -1.85 4.49
C LEU A 134 9.68 -2.91 5.36
N PHE A 135 8.67 -2.49 6.11
CA PHE A 135 7.87 -3.35 6.99
C PHE A 135 6.40 -3.28 6.58
N THR A 136 5.68 -4.39 6.71
CA THR A 136 4.24 -4.48 6.42
C THR A 136 3.35 -3.92 7.54
N SER A 137 3.93 -3.56 8.70
CA SER A 137 3.21 -2.92 9.80
C SER A 137 4.11 -2.06 10.68
N HIS A 138 3.54 -1.03 11.30
CA HIS A 138 4.22 -0.23 12.32
C HIS A 138 4.63 -1.05 13.54
N ARG A 139 3.85 -2.09 13.90
CA ARG A 139 4.21 -3.00 14.98
C ARG A 139 5.54 -3.71 14.69
N ALA A 140 5.67 -4.27 13.48
CA ALA A 140 6.90 -4.95 13.07
C ALA A 140 8.10 -3.98 13.05
N LEU A 141 7.90 -2.75 12.55
CA LEU A 141 8.91 -1.69 12.61
C LEU A 141 9.34 -1.39 14.07
N GLY A 142 8.38 -1.24 14.99
CA GLY A 142 8.67 -0.97 16.40
C GLY A 142 9.48 -2.09 17.05
N GLN A 143 9.11 -3.34 16.80
CA GLN A 143 9.84 -4.52 17.29
C GLN A 143 11.24 -4.63 16.68
N ALA A 144 11.39 -4.34 15.39
CA ALA A 144 12.68 -4.28 14.70
C ALA A 144 13.59 -3.20 15.28
N ALA A 145 13.04 -2.02 15.53
CA ALA A 145 13.77 -0.90 16.14
C ALA A 145 14.21 -1.20 17.57
N GLU A 146 13.41 -1.94 18.34
CA GLU A 146 13.80 -2.43 19.67
C GLU A 146 14.91 -3.48 19.59
N TRP A 147 14.79 -4.45 18.67
CA TRP A 147 15.81 -5.46 18.43
C TRP A 147 17.18 -4.84 18.06
N TRP A 148 17.21 -3.84 17.19
CA TRP A 148 18.47 -3.16 16.84
C TRP A 148 19.07 -2.38 18.01
N ARG A 149 18.24 -1.75 18.84
CA ARG A 149 18.71 -1.03 20.04
C ARG A 149 19.32 -1.98 21.08
N SER A 150 18.71 -3.15 21.28
CA SER A 150 19.18 -4.12 22.29
C SER A 150 20.45 -4.88 21.86
N THR A 151 20.63 -5.12 20.55
CA THR A 151 21.74 -5.92 20.01
C THR A 151 22.95 -5.05 19.61
N GLY A 152 23.00 -3.79 20.06
CA GLY A 152 24.01 -2.80 19.69
C GLY A 152 23.75 -2.21 18.30
N ALA A 153 23.49 -0.90 18.25
CA ALA A 153 23.33 -0.20 16.97
C ALA A 153 24.66 -0.20 16.21
N LEU A 154 24.61 -0.44 14.91
CA LEU A 154 25.69 -0.04 14.02
C LEU A 154 25.92 1.45 14.21
N SER A 155 27.17 1.87 14.45
CA SER A 155 27.57 3.28 14.67
C SER A 155 27.12 4.25 13.57
N HIS A 156 26.63 3.73 12.44
CA HIS A 156 26.23 4.48 11.25
C HIS A 156 24.77 4.24 10.82
N VAL A 157 23.96 3.46 11.57
CA VAL A 157 22.55 3.22 11.25
C VAL A 157 21.67 4.17 12.05
N ARG A 158 21.12 5.17 11.38
CA ARG A 158 19.99 5.96 11.89
C ARG A 158 18.71 5.31 11.40
N LEU A 159 17.84 4.94 12.34
CA LEU A 159 16.45 4.61 12.02
C LEU A 159 15.73 5.93 11.73
N LEU A 160 15.30 6.10 10.48
CA LEU A 160 14.40 7.18 10.06
C LEU A 160 12.95 6.73 10.22
#